data_AF-A0A523YP37-F1
#
_entry.id   AF-A0A523YP37-F1
#
_cell.length_a   1.000
_cell.length_b   1.000
_cell.length_c   1.000
_cell.angle_alpha   90.00
_cell.angle_beta   90.00
_cell.angle_gamma   90.00
#
_symmetry.space_group_name_H-M   'P 1'
#
loop_
_entity.id
_entity.type
_entity.pdbx_description
1 polymer ?
#
loop_
_entity_poly.entity_id
_entity_poly.type
_entity_poly.pdbx_seq_one_letter_code
_entity_poly.pdbx_strand_id
1 'polypeptide(L)' 'MMPEIMTTKEVAKYLKLHEITICKYAGEGKIPAIRIGRVWRFDKEAIDKWIGGGQKK' A
#
# COMPACT_ATOMS: atom_id res chain seq x y z
N MET A 1 -3.80 -14.86 -11.78
CA MET A 1 -2.70 -13.88 -11.69
C MET A 1 -1.91 -14.17 -10.43
N MET A 2 -0.58 -14.06 -10.46
CA MET A 2 0.24 -14.24 -9.26
C MET A 2 0.11 -13.01 -8.35
N PRO A 3 -0.04 -13.18 -7.03
CA PRO A 3 -0.10 -12.05 -6.11
C PRO A 3 1.22 -11.27 -6.15
N GLU A 4 1.15 -10.01 -6.57
CA GLU A 4 2.32 -9.11 -6.62
C GLU A 4 2.41 -8.34 -5.29
N ILE A 5 3.34 -8.77 -4.44
CA ILE A 5 3.60 -8.15 -3.15
C ILE A 5 4.69 -7.09 -3.28
N MET A 6 4.34 -5.84 -3.00
CA MET A 6 5.24 -4.69 -3.00
C MET A 6 5.82 -4.38 -1.61
N THR A 7 7.01 -3.79 -1.61
CA THR A 7 7.62 -3.10 -0.47
C THR A 7 7.07 -1.68 -0.30
N THR A 8 7.37 -1.05 0.84
CA THR A 8 7.10 0.37 1.08
C THR A 8 7.67 1.28 -0.02
N LYS A 9 8.87 0.97 -0.51
CA LYS A 9 9.55 1.76 -1.56
C LYS A 9 8.86 1.63 -2.91
N GLU A 10 8.42 0.42 -3.25
CA GLU A 10 7.69 0.16 -4.50
C GLU A 10 6.31 0.84 -4.48
N VAL A 11 5.57 0.74 -3.38
CA VAL A 11 4.30 1.46 -3.21
C VAL A 11 4.50 2.98 -3.23
N ALA A 12 5.54 3.49 -2.58
CA ALA A 12 5.86 4.90 -2.60
C ALA A 12 6.09 5.40 -4.03
N LYS A 13 6.87 4.65 -4.81
CA LYS A 13 7.10 4.95 -6.23
C LYS A 13 5.81 4.82 -7.05
N TYR A 14 5.00 3.80 -6.78
CA TYR A 14 3.75 3.52 -7.48
C TYR A 14 2.72 4.63 -7.28
N LEU A 15 2.51 5.05 -6.03
CA LEU A 15 1.59 6.12 -5.66
C LEU A 15 2.17 7.53 -5.85
N LYS A 16 3.44 7.64 -6.23
CA LYS A 16 4.20 8.90 -6.28
C LYS A 16 4.17 9.66 -4.94
N LEU A 17 4.32 8.93 -3.85
CA LEU A 17 4.36 9.45 -2.48
C LEU A 17 5.73 9.22 -1.83
N HIS A 18 6.02 9.95 -0.77
CA HIS A 18 7.23 9.72 0.03
C HIS A 18 7.09 8.45 0.88
N GLU A 19 8.18 7.69 1.05
CA GLU A 19 8.17 6.43 1.82
C GLU A 19 7.70 6.63 3.28
N ILE A 20 8.06 7.77 3.88
CA ILE A 20 7.60 8.16 5.23
C ILE A 20 6.07 8.25 5.28
N THR A 21 5.42 8.80 4.25
CA THR A 21 3.96 8.88 4.17
C THR A 21 3.33 7.50 4.09
N ILE A 22 3.90 6.61 3.28
CA ILE A 22 3.42 5.22 3.16
C ILE A 22 3.57 4.49 4.50
N CYS A 23 4.71 4.62 5.17
CA CYS A 23 4.94 4.01 6.48
C CYS A 23 3.95 4.55 7.54
N LYS A 24 3.71 5.87 7.55
CA LYS A 24 2.71 6.49 8.42
C LYS A 24 1.31 5.95 8.14
N TYR A 25 0.89 5.93 6.88
CA TYR A 25 -0.44 5.43 6.50
C TYR A 25 -0.61 3.95 6.82
N ALA A 26 0.42 3.14 6.64
CA ALA A 26 0.40 1.72 7.01
C ALA A 26 0.25 1.55 8.53
N GLY A 27 0.99 2.34 9.32
CA GLY A 27 0.85 2.37 10.79
C GLY A 27 -0.51 2.89 11.27
N GLU A 28 -1.11 3.84 10.55
CA GLU A 28 -2.45 4.37 10.83
C GLU A 28 -3.59 3.49 10.26
N GLY A 29 -3.28 2.44 9.50
CA GLY A 29 -4.29 1.59 8.85
C GLY A 29 -5.06 2.26 7.70
N LYS A 30 -4.55 3.36 7.15
CA LYS A 30 -5.19 4.14 6.06
C LYS A 30 -4.98 3.54 4.67
N ILE A 31 -3.96 2.69 4.54
CA ILE A 31 -3.58 2.03 3.29
C ILE A 31 -3.57 0.51 3.55
N PRO A 32 -4.06 -0.32 2.61
CA PRO A 32 -4.03 -1.77 2.79
C PRO A 32 -2.58 -2.27 2.84
N ALA A 33 -2.14 -2.68 4.03
CA ALA A 33 -0.79 -3.13 4.30
C ALA A 33 -0.79 -4.28 5.31
N ILE A 34 0.16 -5.19 5.15
CA ILE A 34 0.39 -6.32 6.05
C ILE A 34 1.75 -6.13 6.69
N ARG A 35 1.80 -6.19 8.03
CA ARG A 35 3.05 -6.16 8.78
C ARG A 35 3.60 -7.58 8.90
N ILE A 36 4.77 -7.82 8.30
CA ILE A 36 5.47 -9.10 8.39
C ILE A 36 6.79 -8.85 9.13
N GLY A 37 6.83 -9.22 10.41
CA GLY A 37 7.94 -8.88 11.30
C GLY A 37 8.11 -7.37 11.44
N ARG A 38 9.24 -6.84 10.94
CA ARG A 38 9.57 -5.40 11.01
C ARG A 38 9.29 -4.63 9.72
N VAL A 39 8.79 -5.29 8.67
CA VAL A 39 8.56 -4.67 7.37
C VAL A 39 7.08 -4.65 7.01
N TRP A 40 6.70 -3.64 6.23
CA TRP A 40 5.38 -3.56 5.61
C TRP A 40 5.42 -4.16 4.23
N ARG A 41 4.35 -4.90 3.90
CA ARG A 41 4.10 -5.49 2.59
C ARG A 41 2.73 -5.08 2.10
N PHE A 42 2.63 -4.85 0.81
CA PHE A 42 1.45 -4.28 0.19
C PHE A 42 1.06 -5.16 -0.98
N ASP A 43 -0.17 -5.66 -0.95
CA ASP A 43 -0.72 -6.39 -2.09
C ASP A 43 -1.13 -5.38 -3.17
N LYS A 44 -0.61 -5.55 -4.38
CA LYS A 44 -0.88 -4.61 -5.47
C LYS A 44 -2.35 -4.54 -5.85
N GLU A 45 -3.05 -5.67 -5.91
CA GLU A 45 -4.48 -5.67 -6.21
C GLU A 45 -5.28 -4.96 -5.12
N ALA A 46 -4.90 -5.11 -3.86
CA ALA A 46 -5.51 -4.38 -2.74
C ALA A 46 -5.26 -2.87 -2.84
N ILE A 47 -4.04 -2.47 -3.20
CA ILE A 47 -3.69 -1.06 -3.43
C ILE A 47 -4.48 -0.49 -4.61
N ASP A 48 -4.55 -1.20 -5.74
CA ASP A 48 -5.31 -0.79 -6.93
C ASP A 48 -6.79 -0.63 -6.61
N LYS A 49 -7.38 -1.58 -5.87
CA LYS A 49 -8.77 -1.50 -5.39
C LYS A 49 -8.99 -0.35 -4.43
N TRP A 50 -8.02 -0.05 -3.56
CA TRP A 50 -8.11 1.07 -2.63
C TRP A 50 -8.08 2.42 -3.35
N ILE A 51 -7.22 2.61 -4.36
CA ILE A 51 -7.18 3.84 -5.16
C ILE A 51 -8.44 3.96 -6.04
N GLY A 52 -8.84 2.86 -6.68
CA GLY A 52 -10.02 2.83 -7.56
C GLY A 52 -11.35 2.90 -6.81
N GLY A 53 -11.37 2.56 -5.51
CA GLY A 53 -12.56 2.50 -4.67
C GLY A 53 -13.05 3.84 -4.10
N GLY A 54 -12.32 4.93 -4.34
CA GLY A 54 -12.70 6.29 -3.93
C GLY A 54 -13.92 6.88 -4.65
N GLN A 55 -14.55 6.14 -5.58
CA GLN A 55 -15.81 6.51 -6.22
C GLN A 55 -16.89 5.46 -5.93
N LYS A 56 -17.47 5.51 -4.73
CA LYS A 56 -18.90 5.21 -4.57
C LYS A 56 -19.59 6.50 -4.15
N LYS A 57 -20.50 6.94 -5.04
CA LYS A 57 -21.50 7.99 -4.82
C LYS A 57 -22.22 7.82 -3.49
#